data_AF-A0AA35RMA9-F1
#
_entry.id   AF-A0AA35RMA9-F1
#
_cell.length_a   1.000
_cell.length_b   1.000
_cell.length_c   1.000
_cell.angle_alpha   90.00
_cell.angle_beta   90.00
_cell.angle_gamma   90.00
#
_symmetry.space_group_name_H-M   'P 1'
#
loop_
_entity.id
_entity.type
_entity.pdbx_description
1 polymer ?
#
loop_
_entity_poly.entity_id
_entity_poly.type
_entity_poly.pdbx_seq_one_letter_code
_entity_poly.pdbx_strand_id
1 'polypeptide(L)'
;MSATIGGKTDVVTDLIALGADADIENPYGESALILAARYGLRDIVVELVKAGANLELQNKNGDTAVIKATIGYEPDILRELVRAGSDLNLQNQEGLTPLMIAVRSERTDITNILLEGKHINLDIQENRTGWSALHFSAERGNSATTEALLKAGANAQLKDNGGLTALEIAEVKAAEKESYLFICNGPDYTSLISLLKENIAKESPTLPSQQGSSVGGSFSTQQDRSPVHQDTSPTPPHMEPTTLSKTVEDTETEEKESDQGTTDTQQDIDAAHRRGRTQEALRNLVTRPVQIAKQIFNDLDKRLKSVDKKDQPEVIGQGSLDKEKRKTKTRESLLTIRPLMTHRKFHNLFSDFMQ
;
A
#
# COMPACT_ATOMS: atom_id res chain seq x y z
N MET A 1 -32.90 13.42 -8.70
CA MET A 1 -32.47 12.00 -8.86
C MET A 1 -33.02 11.30 -10.10
N SER A 2 -34.34 11.11 -10.28
CA SER A 2 -34.86 10.40 -11.47
C SER A 2 -34.51 11.08 -12.80
N ALA A 3 -34.56 12.42 -12.85
CA ALA A 3 -34.11 13.20 -14.01
C ALA A 3 -32.63 12.97 -14.32
N THR A 4 -31.78 12.88 -13.30
CA THR A 4 -30.35 12.54 -13.43
C THR A 4 -30.15 11.15 -14.01
N ILE A 5 -30.84 10.13 -13.48
CA ILE A 5 -30.75 8.74 -13.98
C ILE A 5 -31.19 8.67 -15.46
N GLY A 6 -32.18 9.47 -15.84
CA GLY A 6 -32.65 9.57 -17.23
C GLY A 6 -31.79 10.46 -18.14
N GLY A 7 -30.69 11.06 -17.65
CA GLY A 7 -29.83 11.96 -18.42
C GLY A 7 -30.53 13.24 -18.91
N LYS A 8 -31.57 13.69 -18.22
CA LYS A 8 -32.40 14.84 -18.63
C LYS A 8 -31.84 16.15 -18.05
N THR A 9 -30.79 16.68 -18.67
CA THR A 9 -30.09 17.89 -18.22
C THR A 9 -31.01 19.11 -18.11
N ASP A 10 -31.91 19.29 -19.07
CA ASP A 10 -32.95 20.32 -19.07
C ASP A 10 -33.83 20.24 -17.82
N VAL A 11 -34.38 19.06 -17.55
CA VAL A 11 -35.24 18.81 -16.39
C VAL A 11 -34.46 18.99 -15.08
N VAL A 12 -33.19 18.57 -15.03
CA VAL A 12 -32.35 18.81 -13.84
C VAL A 12 -32.15 20.30 -13.59
N THR A 13 -31.85 21.06 -14.65
CA THR A 13 -31.64 22.52 -14.56
C THR A 13 -32.90 23.23 -14.07
N ASP A 14 -34.07 22.88 -14.62
CA ASP A 14 -35.35 23.45 -14.21
C ASP A 14 -35.67 23.12 -12.75
N LEU A 15 -35.43 21.87 -12.32
CA LEU A 15 -35.65 21.46 -10.93
C LEU A 15 -34.75 22.23 -9.96
N ILE A 16 -33.47 22.40 -10.29
CA ILE A 16 -32.54 23.22 -9.50
C ILE A 16 -33.03 24.66 -9.42
N ALA A 17 -33.46 25.26 -10.54
CA ALA A 17 -33.99 26.63 -10.58
C ALA A 17 -35.27 26.81 -9.74
N LEU A 18 -36.06 25.76 -9.58
CA LEU A 18 -37.24 25.71 -8.71
C LEU A 18 -36.91 25.47 -7.23
N GLY A 19 -35.62 25.35 -6.87
CA GLY A 19 -35.17 25.13 -5.50
C GLY A 19 -35.21 23.67 -5.05
N ALA A 20 -35.15 22.72 -5.98
CA ALA A 20 -34.97 21.31 -5.61
C ALA A 20 -33.62 21.13 -4.91
N ASP A 21 -33.64 20.45 -3.77
CA ASP A 21 -32.44 20.11 -3.01
C ASP A 21 -31.62 19.04 -3.77
N ALA A 22 -30.40 19.39 -4.16
CA ALA A 22 -29.48 18.54 -4.91
C ALA A 22 -28.81 17.46 -4.04
N ASP A 23 -28.85 17.63 -2.71
CA ASP A 23 -28.13 16.81 -1.74
C ASP A 23 -28.98 15.68 -1.16
N ILE A 24 -30.25 15.58 -1.57
CA ILE A 24 -31.10 14.44 -1.21
C ILE A 24 -30.51 13.14 -1.77
N GLU A 25 -30.34 12.17 -0.88
CA GLU A 25 -29.79 10.85 -1.20
C GLU A 25 -30.90 9.83 -1.46
N ASN A 26 -30.64 8.90 -2.39
CA ASN A 26 -31.48 7.72 -2.57
C ASN A 26 -31.24 6.69 -1.44
N PRO A 27 -31.98 5.56 -1.40
CA PRO A 27 -31.74 4.49 -0.41
C PRO A 27 -30.35 3.84 -0.45
N TYR A 28 -29.51 4.14 -1.44
CA TYR A 28 -28.11 3.70 -1.54
C TYR A 28 -27.13 4.79 -1.06
N GLY A 29 -27.62 5.92 -0.54
CA GLY A 29 -26.78 7.08 -0.17
C GLY A 29 -26.30 7.88 -1.38
N GLU A 30 -26.88 7.70 -2.56
CA GLU A 30 -26.40 8.42 -3.75
C GLU A 30 -27.19 9.71 -3.94
N SER A 31 -26.50 10.85 -3.85
CA SER A 31 -27.01 12.15 -4.26
C SER A 31 -27.13 12.24 -5.79
N ALA A 32 -27.76 13.32 -6.29
CA ALA A 32 -27.82 13.58 -7.72
C ALA A 32 -26.41 13.68 -8.34
N LEU A 33 -25.44 14.25 -7.61
CA LEU A 33 -24.08 14.43 -8.10
C LEU A 33 -23.33 13.09 -8.21
N ILE A 34 -23.46 12.21 -7.21
CA ILE A 34 -22.87 10.86 -7.24
C ILE A 34 -23.44 10.04 -8.41
N LEU A 35 -24.76 10.12 -8.64
CA LEU A 35 -25.39 9.46 -9.78
C LEU A 35 -24.88 10.00 -11.11
N ALA A 36 -24.77 11.32 -11.26
CA ALA A 36 -24.27 11.94 -12.49
C ALA A 36 -22.82 11.53 -12.79
N ALA A 37 -21.96 11.50 -11.77
CA ALA A 37 -20.58 11.04 -11.90
C ALA A 37 -20.49 9.55 -12.26
N ARG A 38 -21.32 8.70 -11.65
CA ARG A 38 -21.38 7.25 -11.95
C ARG A 38 -21.79 6.96 -13.40
N TYR A 39 -22.69 7.78 -13.96
CA TYR A 39 -23.24 7.57 -15.30
C TYR A 39 -22.54 8.38 -16.40
N GLY A 40 -21.43 9.07 -16.11
CA GLY A 40 -20.72 9.85 -17.13
C GLY A 40 -21.48 11.09 -17.62
N LEU A 41 -22.40 11.63 -16.82
CA LEU A 41 -23.30 12.72 -17.22
C LEU A 41 -22.68 14.09 -16.94
N ARG A 42 -21.66 14.46 -17.73
CA ARG A 42 -20.86 15.68 -17.53
C ARG A 42 -21.71 16.95 -17.40
N ASP A 43 -22.67 17.18 -18.28
CA ASP A 43 -23.46 18.42 -18.26
C ASP A 43 -24.28 18.53 -16.97
N ILE A 44 -24.79 17.41 -16.46
CA ILE A 44 -25.52 17.37 -15.19
C ILE A 44 -24.57 17.62 -14.00
N VAL A 45 -23.35 17.07 -14.04
CA VAL A 45 -22.33 17.38 -13.03
C VAL A 45 -22.05 18.88 -13.00
N VAL A 46 -21.85 19.49 -14.16
CA VAL A 46 -21.57 20.94 -14.26
C VAL A 46 -22.71 21.77 -13.67
N GLU A 47 -23.97 21.46 -13.99
CA GLU A 47 -25.11 22.20 -13.43
C GLU A 47 -25.29 21.99 -11.92
N LEU A 48 -25.10 20.77 -11.41
CA LEU A 48 -25.16 20.48 -9.98
C LEU A 48 -24.04 21.19 -9.20
N VAL A 49 -22.82 21.21 -9.73
CA VAL A 49 -21.67 21.92 -9.14
C VAL A 49 -21.94 23.42 -9.10
N LYS A 50 -22.43 24.03 -10.20
CA LYS A 50 -22.80 25.45 -10.23
C LYS A 50 -23.90 25.80 -9.22
N ALA A 51 -24.81 24.87 -8.98
CA ALA A 51 -25.89 25.01 -8.01
C ALA A 51 -25.43 24.89 -6.55
N GLY A 52 -24.15 24.56 -6.31
CA GLY A 52 -23.60 24.40 -4.96
C GLY A 52 -23.95 23.06 -4.32
N ALA A 53 -24.20 22.01 -5.11
CA ALA A 53 -24.35 20.65 -4.57
C ALA A 53 -23.12 20.25 -3.74
N ASN A 54 -23.35 19.57 -2.62
CA ASN A 54 -22.28 19.11 -1.74
C ASN A 54 -21.43 18.03 -2.45
N LEU A 55 -20.17 18.36 -2.68
CA LEU A 55 -19.21 17.51 -3.39
C LEU A 55 -18.76 16.29 -2.57
N GLU A 56 -18.90 16.38 -1.23
CA GLU A 56 -18.31 15.45 -0.27
C GLU A 56 -19.30 14.43 0.29
N LEU A 57 -20.54 14.40 -0.20
CA LEU A 57 -21.49 13.36 0.16
C LEU A 57 -20.93 11.99 -0.23
N GLN A 58 -21.10 11.02 0.66
CA GLN A 58 -20.63 9.65 0.50
C GLN A 58 -21.80 8.70 0.45
N ASN A 59 -21.83 7.85 -0.57
CA ASN A 59 -22.82 6.80 -0.64
C ASN A 59 -22.58 5.70 0.41
N LYS A 60 -23.44 4.67 0.42
CA LYS A 60 -23.30 3.54 1.35
C LYS A 60 -22.02 2.72 1.24
N ASN A 61 -21.18 2.94 0.22
CA ASN A 61 -19.85 2.33 0.10
C ASN A 61 -18.73 3.29 0.53
N GLY A 62 -19.07 4.51 0.95
CA GLY A 62 -18.11 5.59 1.19
C GLY A 62 -17.64 6.29 -0.08
N ASP A 63 -18.24 6.03 -1.25
CA ASP A 63 -17.80 6.65 -2.49
C ASP A 63 -18.40 8.04 -2.64
N THR A 64 -17.55 9.05 -2.84
CA THR A 64 -17.93 10.40 -3.28
C THR A 64 -18.14 10.47 -4.78
N ALA A 65 -18.59 11.62 -5.28
CA ALA A 65 -18.70 11.85 -6.73
C ALA A 65 -17.33 11.72 -7.44
N VAL A 66 -16.24 12.20 -6.83
CA VAL A 66 -14.87 12.06 -7.37
C VAL A 66 -14.46 10.59 -7.44
N ILE A 67 -14.75 9.80 -6.39
CA ILE A 67 -14.45 8.37 -6.39
C ILE A 67 -15.23 7.66 -7.50
N LYS A 68 -16.52 7.97 -7.69
CA LYS A 68 -17.31 7.39 -8.78
C LYS A 68 -16.79 7.78 -10.17
N ALA A 69 -16.43 9.05 -10.39
CA ALA A 69 -15.84 9.49 -11.66
C ALA A 69 -14.51 8.79 -11.94
N THR A 70 -13.71 8.54 -10.89
CA THR A 70 -12.45 7.79 -10.98
C THR A 70 -12.67 6.33 -11.37
N ILE A 71 -13.64 5.65 -10.73
CA ILE A 71 -14.01 4.25 -11.05
C ILE A 71 -14.59 4.14 -12.46
N GLY A 72 -15.39 5.11 -12.88
CA GLY A 72 -15.99 5.18 -14.22
C GLY A 72 -15.01 5.54 -15.33
N TYR A 73 -13.79 5.97 -14.99
CA TYR A 73 -12.78 6.48 -15.92
C TYR A 73 -13.26 7.70 -16.72
N GLU A 74 -13.87 8.66 -16.03
CA GLU A 74 -14.47 9.87 -16.62
C GLU A 74 -13.57 11.10 -16.41
N PRO A 75 -12.53 11.33 -17.24
CA PRO A 75 -11.53 12.37 -17.01
C PRO A 75 -12.13 13.78 -17.04
N ASP A 76 -13.15 14.01 -17.88
CA ASP A 76 -13.75 15.33 -18.00
C ASP A 76 -14.57 15.69 -16.76
N ILE A 77 -15.34 14.74 -16.24
CA ILE A 77 -16.07 14.90 -14.96
C ILE A 77 -15.09 15.11 -13.82
N LEU A 78 -14.02 14.31 -13.80
CA LEU A 78 -13.01 14.41 -12.76
C LEU A 78 -12.35 15.79 -12.74
N ARG A 79 -12.02 16.35 -13.91
CA ARG A 79 -11.50 17.73 -13.99
C ARG A 79 -12.49 18.77 -13.47
N GLU A 80 -13.78 18.63 -13.76
CA GLU A 80 -14.79 19.55 -13.23
C GLU A 80 -14.84 19.49 -11.70
N LEU A 81 -14.87 18.28 -11.12
CA LEU A 81 -14.92 18.09 -9.66
C LEU A 81 -13.63 18.59 -8.97
N VAL A 82 -12.45 18.28 -9.53
CA VAL A 82 -11.17 18.79 -9.01
C VAL A 82 -11.12 20.32 -9.06
N ARG A 83 -11.60 20.94 -10.16
CA ARG A 83 -11.68 22.41 -10.27
C ARG A 83 -12.69 23.02 -9.32
N ALA A 84 -13.77 22.31 -9.03
CA ALA A 84 -14.78 22.71 -8.06
C ALA A 84 -14.28 22.64 -6.61
N GLY A 85 -13.11 22.03 -6.37
CA GLY A 85 -12.47 21.96 -5.07
C GLY A 85 -12.92 20.76 -4.23
N SER A 86 -13.32 19.66 -4.87
CA SER A 86 -13.62 18.42 -4.16
C SER A 86 -12.43 17.94 -3.31
N ASP A 87 -12.70 17.39 -2.12
CA ASP A 87 -11.67 16.79 -1.29
C ASP A 87 -11.22 15.43 -1.87
N LEU A 88 -9.98 15.41 -2.37
CA LEU A 88 -9.38 14.22 -2.99
C LEU A 88 -8.82 13.22 -1.96
N ASN A 89 -8.92 13.54 -0.67
CA ASN A 89 -8.37 12.73 0.43
C ASN A 89 -9.42 11.82 1.07
N LEU A 90 -10.70 12.00 0.77
CA LEU A 90 -11.76 11.18 1.34
C LEU A 90 -11.59 9.72 0.91
N GLN A 91 -11.68 8.84 1.89
CA GLN A 91 -11.56 7.40 1.73
C GLN A 91 -12.94 6.76 1.66
N ASN A 92 -13.11 5.79 0.77
CA ASN A 92 -14.28 4.91 0.82
C ASN A 92 -14.15 3.86 1.95
N GLN A 93 -15.12 2.95 2.07
CA GLN A 93 -15.12 1.93 3.12
C GLN A 93 -13.91 0.97 3.10
N GLU A 94 -13.25 0.83 1.94
CA GLU A 94 -12.01 0.05 1.82
C GLU A 94 -10.77 0.85 2.26
N GLY A 95 -10.92 2.13 2.61
CA GLY A 95 -9.80 3.02 2.86
C GLY A 95 -9.18 3.57 1.57
N LEU A 96 -9.85 3.42 0.43
CA LEU A 96 -9.28 3.84 -0.85
C LEU A 96 -9.63 5.30 -1.15
N THR A 97 -8.60 6.09 -1.47
CA THR A 97 -8.76 7.43 -2.06
C THR A 97 -8.95 7.34 -3.58
N PRO A 98 -9.47 8.39 -4.24
CA PRO A 98 -9.46 8.48 -5.70
C PRO A 98 -8.10 8.17 -6.33
N LEU A 99 -7.01 8.68 -5.74
CA LEU A 99 -5.65 8.46 -6.26
C LEU A 99 -5.25 6.99 -6.22
N MET A 100 -5.52 6.29 -5.11
CA MET A 100 -5.24 4.85 -5.01
C MET A 100 -6.01 4.05 -6.05
N ILE A 101 -7.28 4.39 -6.29
CA ILE A 101 -8.11 3.72 -7.29
C ILE A 101 -7.53 3.93 -8.70
N ALA A 102 -7.15 5.17 -9.03
CA ALA A 102 -6.55 5.49 -10.33
C ALA A 102 -5.25 4.72 -10.58
N VAL A 103 -4.38 4.64 -9.58
CA VAL A 103 -3.11 3.93 -9.64
C VAL A 103 -3.32 2.41 -9.73
N ARG A 104 -4.22 1.85 -8.91
CA ARG A 104 -4.57 0.42 -8.92
C ARG A 104 -5.14 -0.04 -10.26
N SER A 105 -5.84 0.85 -10.97
CA SER A 105 -6.38 0.62 -12.31
C SER A 105 -5.42 0.98 -13.46
N GLU A 106 -4.18 1.38 -13.15
CA GLU A 106 -3.13 1.74 -14.12
C GLU A 106 -3.52 2.90 -15.07
N ARG A 107 -4.40 3.80 -14.60
CA ARG A 107 -4.91 4.93 -15.37
C ARG A 107 -4.06 6.17 -15.14
N THR A 108 -3.00 6.28 -15.93
CA THR A 108 -2.04 7.40 -15.85
C THR A 108 -2.71 8.75 -16.15
N ASP A 109 -3.68 8.78 -17.06
CA ASP A 109 -4.51 9.94 -17.39
C ASP A 109 -5.27 10.48 -16.17
N ILE A 110 -5.99 9.60 -15.48
CA ILE A 110 -6.75 9.93 -14.27
C ILE A 110 -5.82 10.28 -13.11
N THR A 111 -4.71 9.55 -12.97
CA THR A 111 -3.69 9.81 -11.95
C THR A 111 -3.13 11.22 -12.08
N ASN A 112 -2.76 11.64 -13.30
CA ASN A 112 -2.23 12.98 -13.53
C ASN A 112 -3.25 14.08 -13.20
N ILE A 113 -4.53 13.89 -13.56
CA ILE A 113 -5.61 14.84 -13.20
C ILE A 113 -5.73 14.98 -11.68
N LEU A 114 -5.64 13.89 -10.93
CA LEU A 114 -5.72 13.92 -9.46
C LEU A 114 -4.49 14.60 -8.84
N LEU A 115 -3.30 14.40 -9.41
CA LEU A 115 -2.07 15.05 -8.94
C LEU A 115 -2.04 16.56 -9.23
N GLU A 116 -2.86 17.07 -10.15
CA GLU A 116 -3.10 18.51 -10.33
C GLU A 116 -3.96 19.11 -9.20
N GLY A 117 -4.62 18.27 -8.39
CA GLY A 117 -5.46 18.68 -7.29
C GLY A 117 -4.69 19.40 -6.18
N LYS A 118 -5.30 20.44 -5.60
CA LYS A 118 -4.71 21.15 -4.47
C LYS A 118 -4.85 20.32 -3.19
N HIS A 119 -3.82 20.35 -2.33
CA HIS A 119 -3.82 19.73 -1.00
C HIS A 119 -4.06 18.21 -1.01
N ILE A 120 -3.71 17.52 -2.11
CA ILE A 120 -3.74 16.06 -2.14
C ILE A 120 -2.69 15.48 -1.19
N ASN A 121 -3.10 14.55 -0.35
CA ASN A 121 -2.23 13.78 0.52
C ASN A 121 -1.91 12.44 -0.15
N LEU A 122 -0.64 12.25 -0.50
CA LEU A 122 -0.14 11.08 -1.23
C LEU A 122 0.14 9.87 -0.32
N ASP A 123 0.17 10.09 1.00
CA ASP A 123 0.64 9.14 2.00
C ASP A 123 -0.50 8.50 2.79
N ILE A 124 -1.75 8.71 2.38
CA ILE A 124 -2.91 7.99 2.93
C ILE A 124 -2.72 6.49 2.69
N GLN A 125 -3.17 5.66 3.63
CA GLN A 125 -3.04 4.20 3.58
C GLN A 125 -4.42 3.53 3.62
N GLU A 126 -4.64 2.54 2.76
CA GLU A 126 -5.90 1.79 2.76
C GLU A 126 -6.01 0.77 3.90
N ASN A 127 -7.22 0.30 4.19
CA ASN A 127 -7.54 -0.35 5.45
C ASN A 127 -6.94 -1.76 5.61
N ARG A 128 -6.74 -2.49 4.51
CA ARG A 128 -6.43 -3.94 4.55
C ARG A 128 -4.95 -4.20 4.72
N THR A 129 -4.12 -3.60 3.88
CA THR A 129 -2.68 -3.81 3.81
C THR A 129 -1.89 -2.60 4.26
N GLY A 130 -2.52 -1.43 4.43
CA GLY A 130 -1.81 -0.19 4.71
C GLY A 130 -1.14 0.37 3.47
N TRP A 131 -1.64 0.04 2.27
CA TRP A 131 -1.01 0.49 1.04
C TRP A 131 -1.38 1.94 0.71
N SER A 132 -0.35 2.73 0.39
CA SER A 132 -0.51 4.03 -0.27
C SER A 132 -0.52 3.90 -1.79
N ALA A 133 -0.79 5.00 -2.49
CA ALA A 133 -0.69 5.05 -3.95
C ALA A 133 0.69 4.59 -4.46
N LEU A 134 1.77 4.91 -3.73
CA LEU A 134 3.13 4.51 -4.09
C LEU A 134 3.36 2.98 -3.95
N HIS A 135 2.72 2.34 -2.97
CA HIS A 135 2.77 0.88 -2.82
C HIS A 135 2.06 0.20 -4.00
N PHE A 136 0.88 0.70 -4.39
CA PHE A 136 0.17 0.19 -5.57
C PHE A 136 0.97 0.38 -6.87
N SER A 137 1.60 1.54 -7.09
CA SER A 137 2.39 1.77 -8.31
C SER A 137 3.62 0.87 -8.38
N ALA A 138 4.25 0.62 -7.23
CA ALA A 138 5.37 -0.30 -7.11
C ALA A 138 4.97 -1.74 -7.36
N GLU A 139 3.83 -2.21 -6.80
CA GLU A 139 3.31 -3.56 -7.04
C GLU A 139 2.99 -3.83 -8.51
N ARG A 140 2.55 -2.81 -9.24
CA ARG A 140 2.24 -2.89 -10.68
C ARG A 140 3.47 -2.75 -11.56
N GLY A 141 4.61 -2.35 -11.00
CA GLY A 141 5.80 -2.08 -11.79
C GLY A 141 5.66 -0.86 -12.72
N ASN A 142 4.70 0.05 -12.43
CA ASN A 142 4.43 1.21 -13.26
C ASN A 142 5.42 2.34 -12.92
N SER A 143 6.53 2.39 -13.67
CA SER A 143 7.60 3.37 -13.47
C SER A 143 7.13 4.82 -13.69
N ALA A 144 6.27 5.07 -14.68
CA ALA A 144 5.79 6.41 -15.00
C ALA A 144 4.93 6.98 -13.86
N THR A 145 3.98 6.19 -13.36
CA THR A 145 3.14 6.58 -12.21
C THR A 145 3.97 6.72 -10.93
N THR A 146 4.92 5.81 -10.69
CA THR A 146 5.81 5.91 -9.52
C THR A 146 6.64 7.20 -9.58
N GLU A 147 7.21 7.54 -10.74
CA GLU A 147 7.95 8.78 -10.92
C GLU A 147 7.08 10.02 -10.68
N ALA A 148 5.84 10.01 -11.18
CA ALA A 148 4.89 11.11 -10.97
C ALA A 148 4.55 11.30 -9.48
N LEU A 149 4.28 10.21 -8.75
CA LEU A 149 4.00 10.24 -7.31
C LEU A 149 5.20 10.76 -6.51
N LEU A 150 6.40 10.28 -6.80
CA LEU A 150 7.63 10.73 -6.14
C LEU A 150 7.94 12.21 -6.43
N LYS A 151 7.74 12.68 -7.67
CA LYS A 151 7.88 14.10 -8.03
C LYS A 151 6.86 14.98 -7.31
N ALA A 152 5.66 14.45 -7.06
CA ALA A 152 4.62 15.12 -6.30
C ALA A 152 4.87 15.10 -4.78
N GLY A 153 5.92 14.41 -4.30
CA GLY A 153 6.33 14.39 -2.90
C GLY A 153 5.77 13.24 -2.08
N ALA A 154 5.38 12.12 -2.70
CA ALA A 154 5.00 10.92 -1.96
C ALA A 154 6.18 10.38 -1.15
N ASN A 155 5.95 10.00 0.10
CA ASN A 155 6.98 9.51 1.00
C ASN A 155 7.47 8.11 0.56
N ALA A 156 8.69 8.04 0.02
CA ALA A 156 9.28 6.78 -0.46
C ALA A 156 9.55 5.77 0.66
N GLN A 157 9.64 6.24 1.91
CA GLN A 157 9.94 5.46 3.11
C GLN A 157 8.70 5.06 3.90
N LEU A 158 7.50 5.41 3.42
CA LEU A 158 6.25 4.99 4.04
C LEU A 158 6.16 3.46 4.02
N LYS A 159 5.79 2.88 5.18
CA LYS A 159 5.68 1.43 5.35
C LYS A 159 4.23 1.00 5.43
N ASP A 160 3.91 -0.11 4.78
CA ASP A 160 2.63 -0.78 4.90
C ASP A 160 2.46 -1.50 6.26
N ASN A 161 1.32 -2.16 6.47
CA ASN A 161 1.03 -2.92 7.70
C ASN A 161 1.97 -4.13 7.89
N GLY A 162 2.61 -4.59 6.81
CA GLY A 162 3.65 -5.62 6.84
C GLY A 162 5.06 -5.08 7.12
N GLY A 163 5.20 -3.75 7.27
CA GLY A 163 6.47 -3.07 7.47
C GLY A 163 7.31 -2.92 6.20
N LEU A 164 6.73 -3.19 5.02
CA LEU A 164 7.39 -3.09 3.72
C LEU A 164 7.18 -1.70 3.12
N THR A 165 8.24 -1.16 2.54
CA THR A 165 8.22 0.05 1.69
C THR A 165 7.83 -0.30 0.26
N ALA A 166 7.47 0.71 -0.53
CA ALA A 166 7.23 0.55 -1.96
C ALA A 166 8.45 -0.08 -2.70
N LEU A 167 9.68 0.26 -2.30
CA LEU A 167 10.89 -0.35 -2.85
C LEU A 167 10.96 -1.86 -2.58
N GLU A 168 10.70 -2.28 -1.34
CA GLU A 168 10.75 -3.69 -0.95
C GLU A 168 9.65 -4.50 -1.65
N ILE A 169 8.46 -3.92 -1.85
CA ILE A 169 7.40 -4.53 -2.66
C ILE A 169 7.87 -4.73 -4.11
N ALA A 170 8.48 -3.71 -4.73
CA ALA A 170 8.99 -3.80 -6.09
C ALA A 170 10.08 -4.89 -6.23
N GLU A 171 10.97 -5.03 -5.25
CA GLU A 171 12.01 -6.07 -5.23
C GLU A 171 11.41 -7.49 -5.10
N VAL A 172 10.40 -7.68 -4.24
CA VAL A 172 9.68 -8.95 -4.11
C VAL A 172 8.98 -9.30 -5.43
N LYS A 173 8.28 -8.33 -6.05
CA LYS A 173 7.57 -8.53 -7.31
C LYS A 173 8.52 -8.81 -8.48
N ALA A 174 9.70 -8.18 -8.50
CA ALA A 174 10.75 -8.50 -9.46
C ALA A 174 11.19 -9.97 -9.34
N ALA A 175 11.45 -10.44 -8.11
CA ALA A 175 11.88 -11.82 -7.86
C ALA A 175 10.79 -12.87 -8.17
N GLU A 176 9.52 -12.55 -7.93
CA GLU A 176 8.38 -13.38 -8.34
C GLU A 176 8.30 -13.47 -9.87
N LYS A 177 8.48 -12.35 -10.58
CA LYS A 177 8.37 -12.29 -12.05
C LYS A 177 9.52 -13.03 -12.74
N GLU A 178 10.75 -12.90 -12.25
CA GLU A 178 11.89 -13.69 -12.72
C GLU A 178 11.66 -15.20 -12.55
N SER A 179 10.81 -15.59 -11.60
CA SER A 179 10.44 -16.98 -11.36
C SER A 179 9.37 -17.52 -12.33
N TYR A 180 8.62 -16.66 -13.05
CA TYR A 180 7.45 -17.06 -13.84
C TYR A 180 7.43 -16.67 -15.32
N LEU A 181 8.25 -15.74 -15.86
CA LEU A 181 8.12 -15.40 -17.29
C LEU A 181 9.32 -14.66 -17.95
N PHE A 182 9.98 -15.33 -18.92
CA PHE A 182 10.83 -14.72 -19.97
C PHE A 182 10.04 -14.41 -21.26
N ILE A 183 8.71 -14.50 -21.25
CA ILE A 183 7.88 -14.41 -22.46
C ILE A 183 6.61 -13.61 -22.17
N CYS A 184 6.75 -12.28 -22.08
CA CYS A 184 5.78 -11.23 -22.39
C CYS A 184 6.35 -9.93 -21.79
N ASN A 185 6.17 -8.80 -22.49
CA ASN A 185 6.61 -7.45 -22.11
C ASN A 185 5.93 -6.94 -20.81
N GLY A 186 6.10 -7.63 -19.68
CA GLY A 186 5.62 -7.17 -18.39
C GLY A 186 6.46 -6.01 -17.86
N PRO A 187 6.02 -5.33 -16.80
CA PRO A 187 6.65 -4.13 -16.27
C PRO A 187 8.14 -4.32 -15.92
N ASP A 188 8.99 -3.38 -16.32
CA ASP A 188 10.42 -3.40 -16.00
C ASP A 188 10.67 -2.89 -14.58
N TYR A 189 10.81 -3.83 -13.65
CA TYR A 189 11.14 -3.53 -12.26
C TYR A 189 12.58 -3.03 -12.08
N THR A 190 13.49 -3.24 -13.04
CA THR A 190 14.89 -2.80 -12.92
C THR A 190 14.99 -1.28 -12.88
N SER A 191 14.31 -0.63 -13.83
CA SER A 191 14.22 0.83 -13.89
C SER A 191 13.48 1.39 -12.69
N LEU A 192 12.38 0.75 -12.28
CA LEU A 192 11.58 1.15 -11.12
C LEU A 192 12.38 1.09 -9.80
N ILE A 193 13.08 -0.01 -9.54
CA ILE A 193 13.89 -0.20 -8.33
C ILE A 193 15.01 0.84 -8.29
N SER A 194 15.63 1.13 -9.42
CA SER A 194 16.67 2.16 -9.52
C SER A 194 16.11 3.56 -9.19
N LEU A 195 14.93 3.89 -9.73
CA LEU A 195 14.22 5.14 -9.45
C LEU A 195 13.90 5.31 -7.96
N LEU A 196 13.34 4.27 -7.33
CA LEU A 196 12.99 4.30 -5.89
C LEU A 196 14.24 4.46 -5.02
N LYS A 197 15.33 3.73 -5.33
CA LYS A 197 16.62 3.86 -4.61
C LYS A 197 17.21 5.26 -4.73
N GLU A 198 17.16 5.85 -5.92
CA GLU A 198 17.67 7.20 -6.14
C GLU A 198 16.87 8.24 -5.32
N ASN A 199 15.54 8.10 -5.27
CA ASN A 199 14.70 9.02 -4.52
C ASN A 199 14.94 8.93 -2.99
N ILE A 200 15.00 7.71 -2.45
CA ILE A 200 15.32 7.47 -1.04
C ILE A 200 16.70 8.05 -0.66
N ALA A 201 17.68 7.96 -1.56
CA ALA A 201 19.01 8.54 -1.34
C ALA A 201 18.97 10.09 -1.28
N LYS A 202 18.04 10.74 -1.98
CA LYS A 202 17.84 12.20 -1.94
C LYS A 202 17.15 12.66 -0.65
N GLU A 203 16.27 11.83 -0.09
CA GLU A 203 15.57 12.12 1.17
C GLU A 203 16.48 11.93 2.41
N SER A 204 17.61 11.24 2.27
CA SER A 204 18.59 11.06 3.34
C SER A 204 19.41 12.36 3.53
N PRO A 205 19.33 13.05 4.68
CA PRO A 205 20.10 14.27 4.90
C PRO A 205 21.59 13.94 4.90
N THR A 206 22.31 14.44 3.90
CA THR A 206 23.77 14.48 3.94
C THR A 206 24.19 15.41 5.07
N LEU A 207 24.65 14.82 6.18
CA LEU A 207 25.33 15.54 7.26
C LEU A 207 26.50 16.34 6.65
N PRO A 208 26.56 17.68 6.80
CA PRO A 208 27.73 18.42 6.37
C PRO A 208 28.92 17.96 7.21
N SER A 209 29.97 17.57 6.51
CA SER A 209 31.24 17.13 7.08
C SER A 209 31.78 18.25 7.97
N GLN A 210 31.87 17.99 9.27
CA GLN A 210 32.59 18.86 10.21
C GLN A 210 34.07 18.85 9.81
N GLN A 211 34.48 19.84 9.00
CA GLN A 211 35.87 20.20 8.88
C GLN A 211 36.31 20.81 10.21
N GLY A 212 37.29 20.18 10.84
CA GLY A 212 37.93 20.69 12.02
C GLY A 212 38.50 22.08 11.78
N SER A 213 38.12 23.02 12.64
CA SER A 213 38.92 24.21 12.90
C SER A 213 39.02 24.36 14.41
N SER A 214 40.21 24.05 14.91
CA SER A 214 40.63 24.44 16.24
C SER A 214 40.65 25.96 16.32
N VAL A 215 39.85 26.55 17.20
CA VAL A 215 40.19 27.83 17.80
C VAL A 215 39.97 27.69 19.29
N GLY A 216 41.09 27.62 20.01
CA GLY A 216 41.13 27.78 21.45
C GLY A 216 40.86 29.23 21.82
N GLY A 217 40.17 29.44 22.94
CA GLY A 217 39.90 30.75 23.49
C GLY A 217 39.14 30.62 24.80
N SER A 218 39.90 30.54 25.89
CA SER A 218 39.43 30.52 27.28
C SER A 218 38.91 31.89 27.75
N PHE A 219 38.29 31.88 28.95
CA PHE A 219 37.85 32.97 29.85
C PHE A 219 36.35 33.28 29.83
N SER A 220 35.63 33.55 30.91
CA SER A 220 35.74 33.36 32.37
C SER A 220 34.41 33.85 32.97
N THR A 221 33.91 33.14 34.00
CA THR A 221 33.10 33.58 35.16
C THR A 221 32.37 34.94 35.12
N GLN A 222 31.06 34.94 35.44
CA GLN A 222 30.54 35.65 36.63
C GLN A 222 29.06 35.33 36.94
N GLN A 223 28.81 35.00 38.22
CA GLN A 223 27.52 35.08 38.91
C GLN A 223 27.15 36.56 39.13
N ASP A 224 25.87 36.93 39.09
CA ASP A 224 25.18 37.48 40.27
C ASP A 224 23.66 37.71 40.07
N ARG A 225 22.92 37.29 41.11
CA ARG A 225 21.72 37.88 41.75
C ARG A 225 20.37 38.09 41.02
N SER A 226 19.38 37.34 41.53
CA SER A 226 17.94 37.66 41.66
C SER A 226 17.69 38.87 42.60
N PRO A 227 16.46 39.46 42.74
CA PRO A 227 15.37 38.80 43.50
C PRO A 227 13.88 39.17 43.17
N VAL A 228 12.99 38.20 43.45
CA VAL A 228 11.73 38.27 44.25
C VAL A 228 10.53 39.15 43.81
N HIS A 229 9.36 38.50 43.64
CA HIS A 229 8.16 38.76 44.45
C HIS A 229 7.33 37.46 44.63
N GLN A 230 7.00 37.19 45.89
CA GLN A 230 6.13 36.11 46.40
C GLN A 230 4.67 36.58 46.41
N ASP A 231 3.72 35.65 46.35
CA ASP A 231 2.63 35.45 47.35
C ASP A 231 1.66 34.36 46.84
N THR A 232 1.75 33.12 47.35
CA THR A 232 1.03 32.50 48.49
C THR A 232 -0.35 31.91 48.15
N SER A 233 -0.42 30.60 48.38
CA SER A 233 -1.53 29.63 48.55
C SER A 233 -2.67 30.14 49.48
N PRO A 234 -3.82 29.44 49.77
CA PRO A 234 -3.99 27.97 49.82
C PRO A 234 -5.38 27.36 49.45
N THR A 235 -5.45 26.03 49.37
CA THR A 235 -6.64 25.14 49.39
C THR A 235 -6.98 24.71 50.84
N PRO A 236 -8.04 23.91 51.14
CA PRO A 236 -9.48 23.89 50.80
C PRO A 236 -10.34 23.95 52.12
N PRO A 237 -11.66 23.61 52.23
CA PRO A 237 -12.16 22.20 52.20
C PRO A 237 -13.63 21.98 51.74
N HIS A 238 -14.02 20.70 51.73
CA HIS A 238 -15.33 20.05 51.53
C HIS A 238 -16.60 20.74 52.09
N MET A 239 -17.77 20.50 51.45
CA MET A 239 -19.07 20.14 52.07
C MET A 239 -20.13 19.75 51.00
N GLU A 240 -21.09 18.94 51.43
CA GLU A 240 -22.10 18.10 50.73
C GLU A 240 -23.14 18.84 49.84
N PRO A 241 -24.10 18.09 49.23
CA PRO A 241 -25.42 18.04 49.90
C PRO A 241 -26.19 16.69 49.85
N THR A 242 -26.77 16.35 51.01
CA THR A 242 -28.09 15.71 51.29
C THR A 242 -29.26 16.34 50.49
N THR A 243 -30.42 15.75 50.13
CA THR A 243 -31.17 14.54 50.48
C THR A 243 -32.48 14.44 49.64
N LEU A 244 -33.02 13.20 49.50
CA LEU A 244 -34.46 12.78 49.46
C LEU A 244 -35.32 13.16 48.21
N SER A 245 -36.20 12.32 47.64
CA SER A 245 -36.61 10.91 47.79
C SER A 245 -37.79 10.59 46.85
N LYS A 246 -37.88 9.33 46.35
CA LYS A 246 -39.07 8.44 46.26
C LYS A 246 -38.74 7.24 45.33
N THR A 247 -38.43 6.05 45.87
CA THR A 247 -39.29 4.85 46.10
C THR A 247 -39.81 4.20 44.80
N VAL A 248 -39.80 2.89 44.52
CA VAL A 248 -39.54 1.57 45.17
C VAL A 248 -39.55 0.57 43.97
N GLU A 249 -38.72 -0.49 43.85
CA GLU A 249 -38.91 -1.90 44.31
C GLU A 249 -37.75 -2.73 43.66
N ASP A 250 -36.87 -3.36 44.46
CA ASP A 250 -36.70 -4.84 44.66
C ASP A 250 -36.11 -5.60 43.43
N THR A 251 -35.04 -6.43 43.44
CA THR A 251 -34.42 -7.34 44.44
C THR A 251 -32.97 -7.78 44.05
N GLU A 252 -32.19 -8.19 45.07
CA GLU A 252 -31.06 -9.19 45.10
C GLU A 252 -29.71 -8.83 44.41
N THR A 253 -28.69 -8.35 45.14
CA THR A 253 -27.62 -9.08 45.90
C THR A 253 -26.77 -10.10 45.11
N GLU A 254 -25.53 -9.72 44.78
CA GLU A 254 -24.31 -10.30 45.39
C GLU A 254 -23.06 -9.50 44.99
N GLU A 255 -22.26 -9.13 46.01
CA GLU A 255 -20.97 -8.47 45.90
C GLU A 255 -19.87 -9.45 45.42
N LYS A 256 -18.93 -8.96 44.61
CA LYS A 256 -17.49 -9.07 44.90
C LYS A 256 -16.66 -8.18 43.96
N GLU A 257 -16.08 -7.15 44.54
CA GLU A 257 -14.90 -6.45 44.01
C GLU A 257 -13.71 -7.42 43.90
N SER A 258 -12.96 -7.36 42.79
CA SER A 258 -11.49 -7.45 42.82
C SER A 258 -10.87 -7.05 41.47
N ASP A 259 -9.94 -6.10 41.55
CA ASP A 259 -8.81 -5.76 40.69
C ASP A 259 -8.98 -5.63 39.16
N GLN A 260 -8.95 -4.37 38.74
CA GLN A 260 -8.53 -3.92 37.42
C GLN A 260 -7.01 -3.69 37.43
N GLY A 261 -6.28 -4.36 36.54
CA GLY A 261 -4.90 -3.95 36.21
C GLY A 261 -4.07 -5.04 35.52
N THR A 262 -3.66 -4.79 34.27
CA THR A 262 -2.54 -5.39 33.50
C THR A 262 -2.77 -6.54 32.51
N THR A 263 -4.00 -7.00 32.23
CA THR A 263 -4.18 -8.13 31.29
C THR A 263 -4.33 -7.78 29.80
N ASP A 264 -4.80 -6.58 29.44
CA ASP A 264 -5.09 -6.26 28.04
C ASP A 264 -3.84 -6.08 27.16
N THR A 265 -2.76 -5.51 27.69
CA THR A 265 -1.53 -5.30 26.89
C THR A 265 -0.75 -6.59 26.65
N GLN A 266 -0.77 -7.53 27.61
CA GLN A 266 -0.01 -8.77 27.47
C GLN A 266 -0.69 -9.76 26.54
N GLN A 267 -2.03 -9.81 26.52
CA GLN A 267 -2.77 -10.65 25.57
C GLN A 267 -2.62 -10.14 24.13
N ASP A 268 -2.58 -8.82 23.92
CA ASP A 268 -2.37 -8.23 22.59
C ASP A 268 -0.93 -8.38 22.09
N ILE A 269 0.06 -8.25 22.98
CA ILE A 269 1.48 -8.52 22.66
C ILE A 269 1.68 -10.02 22.36
N ASP A 270 1.06 -10.91 23.14
CA ASP A 270 1.11 -12.35 22.90
C ASP A 270 0.38 -12.73 21.61
N ALA A 271 -0.73 -12.07 21.28
CA ALA A 271 -1.46 -12.27 20.02
C ALA A 271 -0.64 -11.75 18.83
N ALA A 272 0.02 -10.60 18.95
CA ALA A 272 0.90 -10.03 17.93
C ALA A 272 2.15 -10.91 17.72
N HIS A 273 2.77 -11.41 18.79
CA HIS A 273 3.89 -12.35 18.69
C HIS A 273 3.47 -13.71 18.13
N ARG A 274 2.27 -14.20 18.45
CA ARG A 274 1.72 -15.43 17.83
C ARG A 274 1.43 -15.21 16.35
N ARG A 275 0.90 -14.04 15.95
CA ARG A 275 0.70 -13.65 14.54
C ARG A 275 2.02 -13.50 13.80
N GLY A 276 3.02 -12.85 14.38
CA GLY A 276 4.37 -12.73 13.81
C GLY A 276 5.06 -14.09 13.66
N ARG A 277 4.98 -14.96 14.67
CA ARG A 277 5.52 -16.33 14.60
C ARG A 277 4.77 -17.21 13.60
N THR A 278 3.45 -17.06 13.45
CA THR A 278 2.68 -17.77 12.44
C THR A 278 2.93 -17.24 11.04
N GLN A 279 3.12 -15.93 10.86
CA GLN A 279 3.50 -15.33 9.57
C GLN A 279 4.93 -15.69 9.16
N GLU A 280 5.89 -15.70 10.09
CA GLU A 280 7.25 -16.15 9.84
C GLU A 280 7.31 -17.67 9.61
N ALA A 281 6.47 -18.45 10.28
CA ALA A 281 6.31 -19.87 10.01
C ALA A 281 5.69 -20.12 8.63
N LEU A 282 4.67 -19.36 8.22
CA LEU A 282 4.06 -19.44 6.88
C LEU A 282 5.03 -18.98 5.79
N ARG A 283 5.75 -17.89 6.01
CA ARG A 283 6.85 -17.43 5.14
C ARG A 283 7.91 -18.52 5.01
N ASN A 284 8.34 -19.13 6.11
CA ASN A 284 9.32 -20.23 6.05
C ASN A 284 8.75 -21.50 5.39
N LEU A 285 7.45 -21.79 5.57
CA LEU A 285 6.77 -22.95 4.99
C LEU A 285 6.66 -22.85 3.47
N VAL A 286 6.47 -21.64 2.93
CA VAL A 286 6.42 -21.38 1.49
C VAL A 286 7.83 -21.17 0.92
N THR A 287 8.70 -20.42 1.60
CA THR A 287 9.98 -19.96 1.03
C THR A 287 11.08 -21.02 1.11
N ARG A 288 11.14 -21.86 2.16
CA ARG A 288 12.23 -22.86 2.31
C ARG A 288 12.15 -24.00 1.29
N PRO A 289 11.00 -24.64 1.03
CA PRO A 289 10.91 -25.66 -0.01
C PRO A 289 11.25 -25.11 -1.38
N VAL A 290 10.80 -23.89 -1.68
CA VAL A 290 11.10 -23.15 -2.92
C VAL A 290 12.59 -22.87 -3.08
N GLN A 291 13.27 -22.44 -2.01
CA GLN A 291 14.72 -22.23 -2.00
C GLN A 291 15.51 -23.53 -2.20
N ILE A 292 15.09 -24.63 -1.56
CA ILE A 292 15.72 -25.95 -1.71
C ILE A 292 15.53 -26.46 -3.16
N ALA A 293 14.34 -26.32 -3.72
CA ALA A 293 14.05 -26.72 -5.10
C ALA A 293 14.86 -25.89 -6.11
N LYS A 294 14.96 -24.57 -5.92
CA LYS A 294 15.84 -23.69 -6.72
C LYS A 294 17.31 -24.09 -6.62
N GLN A 295 17.79 -24.43 -5.42
CA GLN A 295 19.17 -24.86 -5.22
C GLN A 295 19.46 -26.17 -5.96
N ILE A 296 18.58 -27.17 -5.86
CA ILE A 296 18.73 -28.45 -6.56
C ILE A 296 18.73 -28.25 -8.08
N PHE A 297 17.84 -27.41 -8.59
CA PHE A 297 17.76 -27.10 -10.02
C PHE A 297 19.03 -26.42 -10.53
N ASN A 298 19.53 -25.41 -9.82
CA ASN A 298 20.77 -24.71 -10.16
C ASN A 298 22.00 -25.63 -10.10
N ASP A 299 22.04 -26.58 -9.17
CA ASP A 299 23.11 -27.57 -9.08
C ASP A 299 23.07 -28.57 -10.24
N LEU A 300 21.87 -28.98 -10.68
CA LEU A 300 21.69 -29.81 -11.88
C LEU A 300 22.12 -29.08 -13.15
N ASP A 301 21.71 -27.82 -13.33
CA ASP A 301 22.06 -27.01 -14.50
C ASP A 301 23.57 -26.76 -14.60
N LYS A 302 24.23 -26.45 -13.47
CA LYS A 302 25.70 -26.35 -13.41
C LYS A 302 26.39 -27.66 -13.81
N ARG A 303 25.87 -28.81 -13.35
CA ARG A 303 26.41 -30.14 -13.70
C ARG A 303 26.23 -30.44 -15.19
N LEU A 304 25.07 -30.12 -15.78
CA LEU A 304 24.82 -30.27 -17.22
C LEU A 304 25.78 -29.40 -18.06
N LYS A 305 25.97 -28.13 -17.70
CA LYS A 305 26.93 -27.24 -18.38
C LYS A 305 28.38 -27.72 -18.25
N SER A 306 28.72 -28.42 -17.17
CA SER A 306 30.06 -29.02 -16.98
C SER A 306 30.30 -30.28 -17.82
N VAL A 307 29.23 -30.97 -18.24
CA VAL A 307 29.31 -32.11 -19.17
C VAL A 307 29.56 -31.62 -20.60
N ASP A 308 28.87 -30.56 -21.04
CA ASP A 308 29.07 -29.95 -22.38
C ASP A 308 30.51 -29.39 -22.56
N LYS A 309 31.17 -28.96 -21.48
CA LYS A 309 32.58 -28.51 -21.52
C LYS A 309 33.61 -29.64 -21.66
N LYS A 310 33.23 -30.89 -21.40
CA LYS A 310 34.11 -32.07 -21.54
C LYS A 310 34.06 -32.71 -22.93
N ASP A 311 33.33 -32.12 -23.87
CA ASP A 311 33.24 -32.58 -25.27
C ASP A 311 34.36 -32.02 -26.18
N GLN A 312 35.45 -31.46 -25.62
CA GLN A 312 36.69 -31.29 -26.38
C GLN A 312 37.54 -32.57 -26.31
N PRO A 313 38.04 -33.09 -27.45
CA PRO A 313 38.69 -34.40 -27.48
C PRO A 313 40.10 -34.31 -26.88
N GLU A 314 40.24 -34.58 -25.59
CA GLU A 314 41.53 -34.94 -25.01
C GLU A 314 41.80 -36.43 -25.23
N VAL A 315 42.88 -36.69 -25.95
CA VAL A 315 43.42 -38.03 -26.20
C VAL A 315 44.01 -38.59 -24.89
N ILE A 316 43.90 -39.91 -24.72
CA ILE A 316 44.83 -40.85 -24.04
C ILE A 316 44.21 -41.63 -22.85
N GLY A 317 44.37 -42.96 -22.92
CA GLY A 317 44.91 -43.75 -21.80
C GLY A 317 44.01 -44.80 -21.17
N GLN A 318 44.20 -46.07 -21.53
CA GLN A 318 43.59 -47.24 -20.88
C GLN A 318 43.92 -47.28 -19.38
N GLY A 319 42.96 -46.89 -18.54
CA GLY A 319 43.15 -46.92 -17.09
C GLY A 319 41.93 -46.45 -16.30
N SER A 320 40.89 -47.28 -16.25
CA SER A 320 39.85 -47.37 -15.20
C SER A 320 38.44 -47.54 -15.79
N LEU A 321 38.17 -48.77 -16.26
CA LEU A 321 36.89 -49.14 -16.86
C LEU A 321 35.68 -48.89 -15.92
N ASP A 322 35.88 -48.92 -14.59
CA ASP A 322 34.80 -48.68 -13.61
C ASP A 322 34.53 -47.20 -13.32
N LYS A 323 35.56 -46.34 -13.32
CA LYS A 323 35.34 -44.88 -13.22
C LYS A 323 34.73 -44.34 -14.50
N GLU A 324 35.09 -44.92 -15.65
CA GLU A 324 34.52 -44.59 -16.93
C GLU A 324 33.06 -45.07 -17.03
N LYS A 325 32.74 -46.31 -16.62
CA LYS A 325 31.36 -46.83 -16.54
C LYS A 325 30.45 -46.03 -15.61
N ARG A 326 30.96 -45.55 -14.46
CA ARG A 326 30.17 -44.67 -13.58
C ARG A 326 29.95 -43.29 -14.21
N LYS A 327 30.98 -42.73 -14.86
CA LYS A 327 30.86 -41.46 -15.59
C LYS A 327 29.91 -41.57 -16.78
N THR A 328 29.93 -42.66 -17.55
CA THR A 328 29.00 -42.89 -18.66
C THR A 328 27.58 -43.12 -18.17
N LYS A 329 27.35 -43.88 -17.10
CA LYS A 329 26.00 -44.06 -16.53
C LYS A 329 25.40 -42.77 -15.97
N THR A 330 26.19 -41.94 -15.29
CA THR A 330 25.76 -40.60 -14.84
C THR A 330 25.53 -39.66 -16.03
N ARG A 331 26.37 -39.75 -17.07
CA ARG A 331 26.23 -38.97 -18.31
C ARG A 331 24.97 -39.34 -19.08
N GLU A 332 24.70 -40.63 -19.26
CA GLU A 332 23.48 -41.15 -19.87
C GLU A 332 22.24 -40.71 -19.07
N SER A 333 22.27 -40.84 -17.74
CA SER A 333 21.15 -40.40 -16.89
C SER A 333 20.85 -38.90 -17.04
N LEU A 334 21.90 -38.06 -17.12
CA LEU A 334 21.76 -36.62 -17.31
C LEU A 334 21.31 -36.24 -18.73
N LEU A 335 21.77 -36.95 -19.76
CA LEU A 335 21.33 -36.77 -21.15
C LEU A 335 19.86 -37.21 -21.34
N THR A 336 19.39 -38.21 -20.60
CA THR A 336 17.98 -38.63 -20.61
C THR A 336 17.07 -37.64 -19.88
N ILE A 337 17.57 -36.96 -18.85
CA ILE A 337 16.82 -35.93 -18.10
C ILE A 337 16.86 -34.56 -18.79
N ARG A 338 17.85 -34.30 -19.65
CA ARG A 338 18.03 -33.03 -20.37
C ARG A 338 16.78 -32.61 -21.18
N PRO A 339 16.15 -33.49 -22.00
CA PRO A 339 14.90 -33.15 -22.69
C PRO A 339 13.77 -32.86 -21.73
N LEU A 340 13.65 -33.63 -20.63
CA LEU A 340 12.61 -33.46 -19.62
C LEU A 340 12.72 -32.11 -18.91
N MET A 341 13.93 -31.67 -18.54
CA MET A 341 14.14 -30.34 -17.96
C MET A 341 13.88 -29.21 -18.95
N THR A 342 14.04 -29.42 -20.26
CA THR A 342 13.66 -28.42 -21.27
C THR A 342 12.19 -28.53 -21.70
N HIS A 343 11.46 -29.55 -21.22
CA HIS A 343 10.12 -29.86 -21.70
C HIS A 343 9.08 -29.04 -20.93
N ARG A 344 8.24 -28.32 -21.68
CA ARG A 344 7.17 -27.45 -21.16
C ARG A 344 6.26 -28.14 -20.12
N LYS A 345 5.98 -29.44 -20.27
CA LYS A 345 5.16 -30.19 -19.29
C LYS A 345 5.85 -30.43 -17.94
N PHE A 346 7.17 -30.63 -17.89
CA PHE A 346 7.89 -30.80 -16.62
C PHE A 346 7.98 -29.46 -15.90
N HIS A 347 8.22 -28.38 -16.65
CA HIS A 347 8.14 -27.02 -16.12
C HIS A 347 6.74 -26.64 -15.62
N ASN A 348 5.68 -27.04 -16.32
CA ASN A 348 4.32 -26.84 -15.84
C ASN A 348 4.02 -27.69 -14.60
N LEU A 349 4.45 -28.96 -14.54
CA LEU A 349 4.25 -29.81 -13.36
C LEU A 349 5.05 -29.30 -12.15
N PHE A 350 6.25 -28.76 -12.38
CA PHE A 350 7.04 -28.09 -11.36
C PHE A 350 6.39 -26.75 -10.96
N SER A 351 5.79 -26.02 -11.90
CA SER A 351 5.01 -24.82 -11.64
C SER A 351 3.75 -25.11 -10.81
N ASP A 352 3.02 -26.19 -11.10
CA ASP A 352 1.84 -26.66 -10.37
C ASP A 352 2.20 -27.19 -8.98
N PHE A 353 3.43 -27.69 -8.79
CA PHE A 353 3.96 -28.07 -7.47
C PHE A 353 4.40 -26.84 -6.63
N MET A 354 4.64 -25.70 -7.27
CA MET A 354 5.15 -24.47 -6.65
C MET A 354 4.06 -23.40 -6.40
N GLN A 355 2.90 -23.53 -7.04
CA GLN A 355 1.64 -22.83 -6.72
C GLN A 355 0.90 -23.55 -5.61
#